data_AF-A0A2G6DBH3-F1
#
_entry.id   AF-A0A2G6DBH3-F1
#
_cell.length_a   1.000
_cell.length_b   1.000
_cell.length_c   1.000
_cell.angle_alpha   90.00
_cell.angle_beta   90.00
_cell.angle_gamma   90.00
#
_symmetry.space_group_name_H-M   'P 1'
#
loop_
_entity.id
_entity.type
_entity.pdbx_description
1 polymer ?
#
loop_
_entity_poly.entity_id
_entity_poly.type
_entity_poly.pdbx_seq_one_letter_code
_entity_poly.pdbx_strand_id
1 'polypeptide(L)'
;KRHKNKKSSKIQEQIFSYFNLSSYPNSIEVFDNSHLGGRANVGGIISWENESFNKNKYRHYHLENKDEYAQMKELLTQRAQRFHKDYPPDLWLIDGGATLLNLAHKIIQSSGIEIDILAISKEKVDAKSNRSKGKAKDIIHSLKGSYNLNEHDEKLQFLQKLRDEAHRFAISFHRKTKLKQDKESSLLKKRGLSEAKIKKLLYYFGTFEAIREAKHEEIEKLIGKKEALKLTS
;
A
#
# COMPACT_ATOMS: atom_id res chain seq x y z
N LYS A 1 -13.84 23.38 -12.18
CA LYS A 1 -15.33 23.29 -12.19
C LYS A 1 -15.75 22.61 -10.88
N ARG A 2 -16.35 23.36 -9.94
CA ARG A 2 -16.93 22.84 -8.69
C ARG A 2 -17.75 21.59 -8.98
N HIS A 3 -17.42 20.47 -8.36
CA HIS A 3 -18.30 19.31 -8.34
C HIS A 3 -19.61 19.73 -7.65
N LYS A 4 -20.72 19.58 -8.37
CA LYS A 4 -22.09 19.80 -7.88
C LYS A 4 -22.24 19.19 -6.49
N ASN A 5 -22.83 19.95 -5.56
CA ASN A 5 -23.31 19.54 -4.23
C ASN A 5 -23.80 18.09 -4.24
N LYS A 6 -22.92 17.14 -3.91
CA LYS A 6 -23.32 15.81 -3.49
C LYS A 6 -23.47 15.90 -1.99
N LYS A 7 -24.67 15.60 -1.51
CA LYS A 7 -24.97 15.49 -0.08
C LYS A 7 -23.95 14.51 0.52
N SER A 8 -23.12 14.99 1.44
CA SER A 8 -22.17 14.12 2.15
C SER A 8 -22.99 13.10 2.94
N SER A 9 -22.58 11.83 3.00
CA SER A 9 -23.32 10.86 3.79
C SER A 9 -23.19 11.20 5.27
N LYS A 10 -24.15 10.72 6.07
CA LYS A 10 -24.16 10.88 7.53
C LYS A 10 -22.83 10.50 8.19
N ILE A 11 -22.13 9.48 7.68
CA ILE A 11 -20.85 9.06 8.27
C ILE A 11 -19.71 10.04 7.97
N GLN A 12 -19.68 10.67 6.79
CA GLN A 12 -18.67 11.70 6.49
C GLN A 12 -18.92 12.98 7.27
N GLU A 13 -20.19 13.37 7.49
CA GLU A 13 -20.54 14.50 8.35
C GLU A 13 -20.10 14.27 9.81
N GLN A 14 -20.28 13.05 10.31
CA GLN A 14 -19.80 12.65 11.64
C GLN A 14 -18.26 12.69 11.74
N ILE A 15 -17.55 12.18 10.74
CA ILE A 15 -16.07 12.20 10.71
C ILE A 15 -15.56 13.64 10.63
N PHE A 16 -16.12 14.46 9.74
CA PHE A 16 -15.81 15.88 9.60
C PHE A 16 -15.92 16.61 10.94
N SER A 17 -17.07 16.46 11.61
CA SER A 17 -17.36 17.17 12.86
C SER A 17 -16.51 16.64 14.03
N TYR A 18 -16.39 15.31 14.15
CA TYR A 18 -15.71 14.69 15.30
C TYR A 18 -14.19 14.94 15.30
N PHE A 19 -13.55 14.84 14.13
CA PHE A 19 -12.10 15.09 14.00
C PHE A 19 -11.78 16.55 13.68
N ASN A 20 -12.81 17.41 13.55
CA ASN A 20 -12.70 18.82 13.23
C ASN A 20 -11.83 19.04 11.98
N LEU A 21 -12.23 18.38 10.89
CA LEU A 21 -11.55 18.44 9.59
C LEU A 21 -11.79 19.81 8.94
N SER A 22 -10.86 20.24 8.09
CA SER A 22 -11.01 21.48 7.31
C SER A 22 -12.03 21.34 6.17
N SER A 23 -12.19 20.13 5.63
CA SER A 23 -13.09 19.84 4.50
C SER A 23 -13.87 18.54 4.72
N TYR A 24 -15.05 18.44 4.12
CA TYR A 24 -15.83 17.20 4.12
C TYR A 24 -15.06 16.09 3.38
N PRO A 25 -14.87 14.91 3.98
CA PRO A 25 -14.04 13.85 3.41
C PRO A 25 -14.79 13.07 2.31
N ASN A 26 -15.13 13.73 1.19
CA ASN A 26 -15.89 13.13 0.08
C ASN A 26 -14.99 12.28 -0.84
N SER A 27 -13.71 12.61 -0.93
CA SER A 27 -12.63 11.82 -1.51
C SER A 27 -11.61 11.47 -0.43
N ILE A 28 -11.42 10.18 -0.18
CA ILE A 28 -10.47 9.66 0.81
C ILE A 28 -9.48 8.75 0.09
N GLU A 29 -8.18 8.99 0.27
CA GLU A 29 -7.13 8.06 -0.14
C GLU A 29 -6.52 7.38 1.08
N VAL A 30 -6.36 6.06 1.01
CA VAL A 30 -5.83 5.26 2.11
C VAL A 30 -4.55 4.57 1.71
N PHE A 31 -3.54 4.67 2.57
CA PHE A 31 -2.17 4.25 2.29
C PHE A 31 -1.78 3.11 3.21
N ASP A 32 -1.28 2.02 2.61
CA ASP A 32 -0.75 0.86 3.30
C ASP A 32 0.59 0.46 2.62
N ASN A 33 1.59 0.13 3.43
CA ASN A 33 2.89 -0.38 2.98
C ASN A 33 3.20 -1.76 3.58
N SER A 34 2.16 -2.53 3.94
CA SER A 34 2.30 -3.75 4.74
C SER A 34 3.14 -4.84 4.07
N HIS A 35 4.11 -5.38 4.81
CA HIS A 35 5.04 -6.41 4.35
C HIS A 35 4.50 -7.82 4.57
N LEU A 36 4.48 -8.64 3.51
CA LEU A 36 4.49 -10.09 3.65
C LEU A 36 5.93 -10.61 3.80
N GLY A 37 6.54 -10.37 4.97
CA GLY A 37 7.78 -11.05 5.37
C GLY A 37 9.00 -10.77 4.49
N GLY A 38 9.20 -9.50 4.09
CA GLY A 38 10.49 -9.00 3.59
C GLY A 38 10.87 -9.35 2.15
N ARG A 39 9.94 -9.78 1.29
CA ARG A 39 10.27 -10.26 -0.08
C ARG A 39 9.81 -9.37 -1.23
N ALA A 40 8.96 -8.39 -0.99
CA ALA A 40 8.58 -7.41 -2.00
C ALA A 40 8.14 -6.11 -1.31
N ASN A 41 8.75 -5.01 -1.72
CA ASN A 41 8.52 -3.66 -1.20
C ASN A 41 7.41 -3.03 -2.06
N VAL A 42 6.15 -3.16 -1.66
CA VAL A 42 5.02 -2.62 -2.44
C VAL A 42 4.09 -1.85 -1.53
N GLY A 43 3.80 -0.61 -1.93
CA GLY A 43 2.78 0.22 -1.31
C GLY A 43 1.45 0.12 -2.07
N GLY A 44 0.35 0.18 -1.35
CA GLY A 44 -1.00 0.24 -1.87
C GLY A 44 -1.66 1.57 -1.55
N ILE A 45 -2.27 2.20 -2.56
CA ILE A 45 -3.22 3.30 -2.40
C ILE A 45 -4.58 2.83 -2.87
N ILE A 46 -5.59 2.92 -2.00
CA ILE A 46 -6.99 2.76 -2.38
C ILE A 46 -7.70 4.11 -2.30
N SER A 47 -8.82 4.23 -3.00
CA SER A 47 -9.60 5.47 -3.07
C SER A 47 -11.06 5.18 -2.75
N TRP A 48 -11.64 5.99 -1.86
CA TRP A 48 -13.06 6.03 -1.57
C TRP A 48 -13.63 7.36 -2.06
N GLU A 49 -14.59 7.30 -2.98
CA GLU A 49 -15.24 8.46 -3.58
C GLU A 49 -16.68 8.14 -3.90
N ASN A 50 -17.58 9.13 -3.79
CA ASN A 50 -19.00 8.94 -4.10
C ASN A 50 -19.60 7.76 -3.32
N GLU A 51 -19.30 7.67 -2.03
CA GLU A 51 -19.81 6.63 -1.13
C GLU A 51 -19.44 5.18 -1.52
N SER A 52 -18.38 5.01 -2.31
CA SER A 52 -17.92 3.69 -2.72
C SER A 52 -16.41 3.63 -2.96
N PHE A 53 -15.87 2.41 -2.99
CA PHE A 53 -14.50 2.16 -3.38
C PHE A 53 -14.29 2.40 -4.88
N ASN A 54 -13.52 3.42 -5.23
CA ASN A 54 -13.19 3.74 -6.61
C ASN A 54 -11.97 2.91 -7.08
N LYS A 55 -12.23 1.65 -7.46
CA LYS A 55 -11.18 0.70 -7.90
C LYS A 55 -10.34 1.19 -9.09
N ASN A 56 -10.88 2.08 -9.93
CA ASN A 56 -10.15 2.66 -11.06
C ASN A 56 -9.01 3.60 -10.61
N LYS A 57 -9.09 4.12 -9.38
CA LYS A 57 -8.07 4.98 -8.76
C LYS A 57 -7.11 4.22 -7.84
N TYR A 58 -7.27 2.92 -7.69
CA TYR A 58 -6.35 2.11 -6.89
C TYR A 58 -4.98 2.03 -7.57
N ARG A 59 -3.89 2.11 -6.80
CA ARG A 59 -2.53 2.08 -7.33
C ARG A 59 -1.61 1.25 -6.44
N HIS A 60 -0.84 0.36 -7.07
CA HIS A 60 0.33 -0.25 -6.44
C HIS A 60 1.57 0.53 -6.84
N TYR A 61 2.49 0.68 -5.89
CA TYR A 61 3.79 1.29 -6.10
C TYR A 61 4.86 0.29 -5.72
N HIS A 62 5.80 0.03 -6.63
CA HIS A 62 7.04 -0.64 -6.26
C HIS A 62 7.88 0.35 -5.49
N LEU A 63 8.34 -0.06 -4.31
CA LEU A 63 9.13 0.75 -3.41
C LEU A 63 10.56 0.19 -3.38
N GLU A 64 11.56 1.04 -3.29
CA GLU A 64 12.96 0.60 -3.32
C GLU A 64 13.49 0.33 -1.91
N ASN A 65 12.99 1.10 -0.93
CA ASN A 65 13.46 1.04 0.45
C ASN A 65 13.07 -0.27 1.14
N LYS A 66 13.93 -0.78 2.04
CA LYS A 66 13.65 -2.01 2.82
C LYS A 66 12.93 -1.74 4.14
N ASP A 67 13.18 -0.57 4.72
CA ASP A 67 12.60 -0.14 6.00
C ASP A 67 11.17 0.40 5.82
N GLU A 68 10.25 0.04 6.72
CA GLU A 68 8.83 0.41 6.64
C GLU A 68 8.62 1.93 6.66
N TYR A 69 9.36 2.65 7.50
CA TYR A 69 9.23 4.11 7.58
C TYR A 69 9.69 4.78 6.29
N ALA A 70 10.83 4.34 5.75
CA ALA A 70 11.34 4.82 4.46
C ALA A 70 10.40 4.49 3.30
N GLN A 71 9.79 3.31 3.29
CA GLN A 71 8.79 2.91 2.30
C GLN A 71 7.54 3.77 2.35
N MET A 72 7.00 4.04 3.54
CA MET A 72 5.84 4.93 3.67
C MET A 72 6.18 6.35 3.19
N LYS A 73 7.37 6.85 3.54
CA LYS A 73 7.86 8.16 3.05
C LYS A 73 7.90 8.20 1.52
N GLU A 74 8.44 7.16 0.89
CA GLU A 74 8.51 7.04 -0.56
C GLU A 74 7.12 7.03 -1.20
N LEU A 75 6.20 6.18 -0.71
CA LEU A 75 4.83 6.08 -1.21
C LEU A 75 4.08 7.42 -1.15
N LEU A 76 4.11 8.08 0.02
CA LEU A 76 3.47 9.37 0.25
C LEU A 76 4.06 10.46 -0.64
N THR A 77 5.40 10.49 -0.77
CA THR A 77 6.10 11.47 -1.60
C THR A 77 5.73 11.31 -3.07
N GLN A 78 5.72 10.08 -3.58
CA GLN A 78 5.33 9.81 -4.97
C GLN A 78 3.89 10.23 -5.25
N ARG A 79 2.96 10.01 -4.30
CA ARG A 79 1.58 10.47 -4.46
C ARG A 79 1.46 12.00 -4.42
N ALA A 80 2.17 12.66 -3.50
CA ALA A 80 2.13 14.11 -3.38
C ALA A 80 2.70 14.82 -4.61
N GLN A 81 3.79 14.28 -5.19
CA GLN A 81 4.37 14.80 -6.43
C GLN A 81 3.38 14.80 -7.60
N ARG A 82 2.36 13.93 -7.59
CA ARG A 82 1.36 13.82 -8.66
C ARG A 82 0.20 14.80 -8.53
N PHE A 83 0.12 15.62 -7.48
CA PHE A 83 -1.02 16.52 -7.29
C PHE A 83 -1.26 17.52 -8.43
N HIS A 84 -0.23 17.87 -9.19
CA HIS A 84 -0.35 18.71 -10.38
C HIS A 84 -1.13 18.03 -11.54
N LYS A 85 -1.17 16.69 -11.55
CA LYS A 85 -1.82 15.88 -12.60
C LYS A 85 -3.08 15.20 -12.10
N ASP A 86 -3.03 14.65 -10.89
CA ASP A 86 -4.11 13.92 -10.22
C ASP A 86 -4.56 14.73 -9.01
N TYR A 87 -5.79 15.27 -9.06
CA TYR A 87 -6.34 16.16 -8.03
C TYR A 87 -6.17 15.57 -6.61
N PRO A 88 -5.80 16.38 -5.60
CA PRO A 88 -5.67 15.92 -4.21
C PRO A 88 -7.02 15.44 -3.64
N PRO A 89 -7.04 14.40 -2.79
CA PRO A 89 -8.24 14.03 -2.05
C PRO A 89 -8.54 15.05 -0.94
N ASP A 90 -9.71 14.91 -0.31
CA ASP A 90 -10.09 15.73 0.86
C ASP A 90 -9.40 15.22 2.14
N LEU A 91 -9.16 13.91 2.22
CA LEU A 91 -8.58 13.24 3.39
C LEU A 91 -7.57 12.15 2.98
N TRP A 92 -6.41 12.17 3.64
CA TRP A 92 -5.50 11.03 3.69
C TRP A 92 -5.74 10.21 4.96
N LEU A 93 -5.90 8.90 4.81
CA LEU A 93 -5.90 7.94 5.92
C LEU A 93 -4.66 7.05 5.83
N ILE A 94 -3.81 7.07 6.84
CA ILE A 94 -2.57 6.31 6.87
C ILE A 94 -2.74 5.08 7.76
N ASP A 95 -2.39 3.88 7.27
CA ASP A 95 -2.25 2.71 8.14
C ASP A 95 -0.96 2.84 8.95
N GLY A 96 -1.10 3.23 10.22
CA GLY A 96 0.01 3.46 11.14
C GLY A 96 -0.30 4.51 12.20
N GLY A 97 0.67 4.70 13.11
CA GLY A 97 0.51 5.58 14.27
C GLY A 97 0.92 7.04 14.02
N ALA A 98 1.01 7.80 15.11
CA ALA A 98 1.40 9.22 15.11
C ALA A 98 2.72 9.54 14.38
N THR A 99 3.68 8.60 14.36
CA THR A 99 4.95 8.78 13.63
C THR A 99 4.72 8.91 12.12
N LEU A 100 3.84 8.09 11.53
CA LEU A 100 3.52 8.16 10.11
C LEU A 100 2.58 9.32 9.78
N LEU A 101 1.68 9.67 10.71
CA LEU A 101 0.87 10.89 10.61
C LEU A 101 1.76 12.14 10.45
N ASN A 102 2.74 12.31 11.34
CA ASN A 102 3.65 13.46 11.30
C ASN A 102 4.52 13.46 10.03
N LEU A 103 4.92 12.29 9.53
CA LEU A 103 5.61 12.16 8.26
C LEU A 103 4.73 12.65 7.10
N ALA A 104 3.49 12.16 7.01
CA ALA A 104 2.53 12.57 5.98
C ALA A 104 2.29 14.08 6.01
N HIS A 105 2.12 14.66 7.21
CA HIS A 105 1.94 16.09 7.38
C HIS A 105 3.09 16.92 6.82
N LYS A 106 4.34 16.54 7.10
CA LYS A 106 5.53 17.22 6.55
C LYS A 106 5.58 17.16 5.02
N ILE A 107 5.18 16.04 4.43
CA ILE A 107 5.15 15.85 2.96
C ILE A 107 4.05 16.72 2.33
N ILE A 108 2.87 16.78 2.94
CA ILE A 108 1.77 17.62 2.45
C ILE A 108 2.13 19.11 2.57
N GLN A 109 2.68 19.53 3.71
CA GLN A 109 3.14 20.92 3.90
C GLN A 109 4.16 21.35 2.84
N SER A 110 5.12 20.48 2.50
CA SER A 110 6.11 20.81 1.46
C SER A 110 5.54 20.84 0.05
N SER A 111 4.36 20.24 -0.18
CA SER A 111 3.67 20.29 -1.48
C SER A 111 2.87 21.58 -1.70
N GLY A 112 2.65 22.38 -0.66
CA GLY A 112 1.85 23.62 -0.72
C GLY A 112 0.34 23.39 -0.86
N ILE A 113 -0.13 22.16 -0.61
CA ILE A 113 -1.55 21.78 -0.69
C ILE A 113 -2.06 21.51 0.72
N GLU A 114 -3.30 21.87 0.98
CA GLU A 114 -4.00 21.58 2.23
C GLU A 114 -4.85 20.33 2.07
N ILE A 115 -4.53 19.29 2.86
CA ILE A 115 -5.28 18.03 2.94
C ILE A 115 -5.36 17.64 4.41
N ASP A 116 -6.54 17.23 4.86
CA ASP A 116 -6.68 16.65 6.20
C ASP A 116 -6.00 15.28 6.27
N ILE A 117 -5.40 14.94 7.40
CA ILE A 117 -4.69 13.67 7.59
C ILE A 117 -5.14 13.01 8.88
N LEU A 118 -5.55 11.76 8.76
CA LEU A 118 -5.76 10.85 9.87
C LEU A 118 -4.83 9.64 9.72
N ALA A 119 -4.50 9.02 10.85
CA ALA A 119 -3.82 7.74 10.86
C ALA A 119 -4.55 6.76 11.78
N ILE A 120 -4.55 5.48 11.44
CA ILE A 120 -5.20 4.42 12.21
C ILE A 120 -4.17 3.35 12.54
N SER A 121 -4.04 3.00 13.82
CA SER A 121 -3.11 1.96 14.27
C SER A 121 -3.72 1.11 15.38
N LYS A 122 -3.31 -0.15 15.46
CA LYS A 122 -3.59 -0.97 16.66
C LYS A 122 -2.89 -0.37 17.88
N GLU A 123 -3.60 -0.36 19.01
CA GLU A 123 -3.04 -0.05 20.31
C GLU A 123 -1.90 -1.02 20.62
N LYS A 124 -0.73 -0.47 20.98
CA LYS A 124 0.38 -1.28 21.49
C LYS A 124 0.04 -1.67 22.91
N VAL A 125 -0.35 -2.92 23.13
CA VAL A 125 -0.45 -3.47 24.49
C VAL A 125 0.96 -3.62 25.00
N ASP A 126 1.34 -2.81 25.99
CA ASP A 126 2.64 -2.94 26.63
C ASP A 126 2.84 -4.38 27.13
N ALA A 127 3.99 -4.98 26.81
CA ALA A 127 4.31 -6.36 27.16
C ALA A 127 4.28 -6.65 28.68
N LYS A 128 4.12 -5.62 29.53
CA LYS A 128 3.95 -5.74 30.99
C LYS A 128 2.49 -5.88 31.43
N SER A 129 1.48 -5.56 30.60
CA SER A 129 0.07 -5.74 30.93
C SER A 129 -0.49 -7.05 30.37
N ASN A 130 0.06 -8.17 30.83
CA ASN A 130 -0.53 -9.48 30.61
C ASN A 130 -1.78 -9.63 31.48
N ARG A 131 -2.96 -9.13 31.05
CA ARG A 131 -4.24 -9.59 31.66
C ARG A 131 -5.57 -9.29 30.96
N SER A 132 -5.61 -9.17 29.64
CA SER A 132 -6.85 -9.49 28.92
C SER A 132 -6.56 -9.84 27.48
N LYS A 133 -7.04 -11.02 27.04
CA LYS A 133 -7.19 -11.40 25.63
C LYS A 133 -8.28 -10.54 24.96
N GLY A 134 -8.28 -9.22 25.20
CA GLY A 134 -9.11 -8.28 24.47
C GLY A 134 -8.56 -8.14 23.06
N LYS A 135 -9.44 -7.94 22.07
CA LYS A 135 -8.99 -7.52 20.74
C LYS A 135 -8.21 -6.21 20.92
N ALA A 136 -7.04 -6.09 20.27
CA ALA A 136 -6.30 -4.83 20.25
C ALA A 136 -7.24 -3.74 19.72
N LYS A 137 -7.43 -2.67 20.49
CA LYS A 137 -8.29 -1.56 20.07
C LYS A 137 -7.56 -0.74 19.03
N ASP A 138 -8.28 -0.26 18.02
CA ASP A 138 -7.71 0.67 17.05
C ASP A 138 -7.77 2.10 17.59
N ILE A 139 -6.67 2.83 17.45
CA ILE A 139 -6.53 4.23 17.83
C ILE A 139 -6.46 5.06 16.55
N ILE A 140 -7.26 6.13 16.50
CA ILE A 140 -7.18 7.12 15.44
C ILE A 140 -6.29 8.27 15.90
N HIS A 141 -5.41 8.76 15.04
CA HIS A 141 -4.53 9.89 15.30
C HIS A 141 -4.84 11.01 14.31
N SER A 142 -4.91 12.24 14.83
CA SER A 142 -4.91 13.47 14.05
C SER A 142 -3.79 14.39 14.58
N LEU A 143 -3.53 15.49 13.89
CA LEU A 143 -2.56 16.49 14.37
C LEU A 143 -2.98 17.13 15.69
N LYS A 144 -4.26 17.00 16.07
CA LYS A 144 -4.82 17.55 17.31
C LYS A 144 -4.75 16.56 18.48
N GLY A 145 -4.49 15.28 18.22
CA GLY A 145 -4.38 14.25 19.26
C GLY A 145 -4.78 12.86 18.81
N SER A 146 -4.86 11.94 19.77
CA SER A 146 -5.28 10.54 19.56
C SER A 146 -6.68 10.31 20.14
N TYR A 147 -7.46 9.47 19.47
CA TYR A 147 -8.86 9.22 19.78
C TYR A 147 -9.09 7.72 19.95
N ASN A 148 -9.66 7.34 21.09
CA ASN A 148 -10.11 6.00 21.39
C ASN A 148 -11.64 5.95 21.22
N LEU A 149 -12.09 5.31 20.15
CA LEU A 149 -13.51 5.12 19.87
C LEU A 149 -13.97 3.75 20.40
N ASN A 150 -15.28 3.63 20.68
CA ASN A 150 -15.87 2.33 21.00
C ASN A 150 -15.85 1.42 19.75
N GLU A 151 -15.73 0.10 19.93
CA GLU A 151 -15.77 -0.90 18.85
C GLU A 151 -17.07 -0.84 18.00
N HIS A 152 -18.17 -0.36 18.59
CA HIS A 152 -19.46 -0.20 17.92
C HIS A 152 -19.66 1.19 17.32
N ASP A 153 -18.66 2.08 17.41
CA ASP A 153 -18.75 3.41 16.83
C ASP A 153 -18.64 3.35 15.30
N GLU A 154 -19.66 3.86 14.60
CA GLU A 154 -19.74 3.85 13.13
C GLU A 154 -18.52 4.53 12.48
N LYS A 155 -17.95 5.57 13.10
CA LYS A 155 -16.76 6.28 12.59
C LYS A 155 -15.54 5.35 12.60
N LEU A 156 -15.37 4.60 13.68
CA LEU A 156 -14.28 3.64 13.80
C LEU A 156 -14.43 2.53 12.76
N GLN A 157 -15.61 1.93 12.67
CA GLN A 157 -15.89 0.85 11.72
C GLN A 157 -15.70 1.27 10.27
N PHE A 158 -16.05 2.52 9.94
CA PHE A 158 -15.80 3.08 8.62
C PHE A 158 -14.30 3.21 8.31
N LEU A 159 -13.51 3.80 9.22
CA LEU A 159 -12.07 3.94 9.03
C LEU A 159 -11.35 2.58 8.99
N GLN A 160 -11.79 1.62 9.81
CA GLN A 160 -11.33 0.23 9.78
C GLN A 160 -11.63 -0.43 8.42
N LYS A 161 -12.85 -0.29 7.90
CA LYS A 161 -13.22 -0.81 6.57
C LYS A 161 -12.32 -0.27 5.47
N LEU A 162 -11.97 1.02 5.52
CA LEU A 162 -11.06 1.62 4.54
C LEU A 162 -9.64 1.07 4.68
N ARG A 163 -9.11 0.99 5.91
CA ARG A 163 -7.79 0.39 6.19
C ARG A 163 -7.73 -1.07 5.72
N ASP A 164 -8.71 -1.87 6.11
CA ASP A 164 -8.71 -3.31 5.82
C ASP A 164 -8.77 -3.56 4.31
N GLU A 165 -9.46 -2.71 3.53
CA GLU A 165 -9.44 -2.75 2.08
C GLU A 165 -8.07 -2.36 1.49
N ALA A 166 -7.40 -1.34 2.06
CA ALA A 166 -6.05 -0.95 1.66
C ALA A 166 -5.05 -2.09 1.91
N HIS A 167 -5.12 -2.68 3.10
CA HIS A 167 -4.33 -3.84 3.50
C HIS A 167 -4.57 -5.05 2.57
N ARG A 168 -5.84 -5.38 2.31
CA ARG A 168 -6.23 -6.42 1.35
C ARG A 168 -5.65 -6.14 -0.04
N PHE A 169 -5.71 -4.88 -0.49
CA PHE A 169 -5.23 -4.48 -1.79
C PHE A 169 -3.71 -4.60 -1.91
N ALA A 170 -2.94 -4.10 -0.95
CA ALA A 170 -1.49 -4.26 -0.88
C ALA A 170 -1.08 -5.75 -0.88
N ILE A 171 -1.68 -6.55 0.00
CA ILE A 171 -1.44 -8.00 0.06
C ILE A 171 -1.78 -8.72 -1.25
N SER A 172 -2.86 -8.31 -1.94
CA SER A 172 -3.31 -8.98 -3.16
C SER A 172 -2.30 -8.89 -4.30
N PHE A 173 -1.48 -7.83 -4.35
CA PHE A 173 -0.41 -7.69 -5.32
C PHE A 173 0.63 -8.79 -5.16
N HIS A 174 1.07 -9.02 -3.92
CA HIS A 174 2.04 -10.08 -3.63
C HIS A 174 1.53 -11.45 -4.05
N ARG A 175 0.26 -11.76 -3.79
CA ARG A 175 -0.34 -13.04 -4.20
C ARG A 175 -0.31 -13.20 -5.71
N LYS A 176 -0.67 -12.16 -6.47
CA LYS A 176 -0.67 -12.21 -7.95
C LYS A 176 0.75 -12.33 -8.51
N THR A 177 1.69 -11.54 -8.01
CA THR A 177 3.09 -11.56 -8.45
C THR A 177 3.73 -12.92 -8.16
N LYS A 178 3.52 -13.47 -6.96
CA LYS A 178 4.01 -14.79 -6.60
C LYS A 178 3.42 -15.89 -7.47
N LEU A 179 2.10 -15.89 -7.70
CA LEU A 179 1.45 -16.88 -8.57
C LEU A 179 2.00 -16.84 -10.00
N LYS A 180 2.30 -15.65 -10.52
CA LYS A 180 2.93 -15.48 -11.84
C LYS A 180 4.34 -16.08 -11.85
N GLN A 181 5.17 -15.73 -10.87
CA GLN A 181 6.52 -16.27 -10.72
C GLN A 181 6.54 -17.80 -10.57
N ASP A 182 5.63 -18.36 -9.77
CA ASP A 182 5.51 -19.81 -9.57
C ASP A 182 5.11 -20.51 -10.87
N LYS A 183 4.20 -19.92 -11.66
CA LYS A 183 3.79 -20.42 -12.97
C LYS A 183 4.96 -20.40 -13.97
N GLU A 184 5.72 -19.32 -14.03
CA GLU A 184 6.87 -19.20 -14.93
C GLU A 184 8.01 -20.13 -14.54
N SER A 185 8.31 -20.22 -13.24
CA SER A 185 9.27 -21.21 -12.71
C SER A 185 8.84 -22.64 -13.07
N SER A 186 7.55 -22.97 -12.94
CA SER A 186 7.01 -24.27 -13.34
C SER A 186 7.18 -24.54 -14.84
N LEU A 187 6.96 -23.55 -15.71
CA LEU A 187 7.17 -23.68 -17.15
C LEU A 187 8.64 -23.95 -17.50
N LEU A 188 9.58 -23.23 -16.86
CA LEU A 188 11.01 -23.47 -17.08
C LEU A 188 11.46 -24.84 -16.55
N LYS A 189 10.92 -25.28 -15.40
CA LYS A 189 11.15 -26.64 -14.90
C LYS A 189 10.65 -27.70 -15.88
N LYS A 190 9.48 -27.51 -16.49
CA LYS A 190 8.95 -28.41 -17.54
C LYS A 190 9.82 -28.46 -18.79
N ARG A 191 10.49 -27.35 -19.14
CA ARG A 191 11.49 -27.30 -20.22
C ARG A 191 12.82 -27.94 -19.84
N GLY A 192 12.95 -28.46 -18.61
CA GLY A 192 14.12 -29.19 -18.14
C GLY A 192 15.22 -28.31 -17.55
N LEU A 193 14.93 -27.06 -17.14
CA LEU A 193 15.85 -26.26 -16.34
C LEU A 193 15.74 -26.65 -14.86
N SER A 194 16.87 -26.77 -14.18
CA SER A 194 16.90 -27.02 -12.73
C SER A 194 16.57 -25.77 -11.92
N GLU A 195 16.08 -25.95 -10.70
CA GLU A 195 15.72 -24.84 -9.80
C GLU A 195 16.90 -23.92 -9.49
N ALA A 196 18.11 -24.48 -9.35
CA ALA A 196 19.32 -23.69 -9.13
C ALA A 196 19.62 -22.74 -10.30
N LYS A 197 19.36 -23.17 -11.54
CA LYS A 197 19.58 -22.34 -12.73
C LYS A 197 18.51 -21.25 -12.86
N ILE A 198 17.25 -21.56 -12.57
CA ILE A 198 16.18 -20.56 -12.52
C ILE A 198 16.49 -19.49 -11.47
N LYS A 199 16.93 -19.88 -10.27
CA LYS A 199 17.38 -18.93 -9.24
C LYS A 199 18.56 -18.09 -9.70
N LYS A 200 19.54 -18.69 -10.38
CA LYS A 200 20.70 -17.96 -10.93
C LYS A 200 20.29 -16.91 -11.96
N LEU A 201 19.39 -17.25 -12.88
CA LEU A 201 18.85 -16.31 -13.87
C LEU A 201 18.07 -15.18 -13.20
N LEU A 202 17.17 -15.49 -12.26
CA LEU A 202 16.40 -14.48 -11.54
C LEU A 202 17.29 -13.58 -10.69
N TYR A 203 18.36 -14.10 -10.11
CA TYR A 203 19.33 -13.29 -9.37
C TYR A 203 20.04 -12.28 -10.27
N TYR A 204 20.36 -12.66 -11.51
CA TYR A 204 21.07 -11.80 -12.45
C TYR A 204 20.15 -10.80 -13.16
N PHE A 205 19.02 -11.26 -13.68
CA PHE A 205 18.10 -10.46 -14.50
C PHE A 205 16.95 -9.82 -13.69
N GLY A 206 16.72 -10.26 -12.45
CA GLY A 206 15.67 -9.74 -11.57
C GLY A 206 14.28 -10.32 -11.84
N THR A 207 13.80 -10.30 -13.09
CA THR A 207 12.45 -10.73 -13.48
C THR A 207 12.44 -11.77 -14.60
N PHE A 208 11.36 -12.52 -14.72
CA PHE A 208 11.19 -13.48 -15.83
C PHE A 208 11.02 -12.77 -17.17
N GLU A 209 10.42 -11.58 -17.22
CA GLU A 209 10.39 -10.74 -18.41
C GLU A 209 11.80 -10.38 -18.88
N ALA A 210 12.66 -9.90 -17.97
CA ALA A 210 14.04 -9.57 -18.29
C ALA A 210 14.82 -10.79 -18.79
N ILE A 211 14.56 -11.99 -18.24
CA ILE A 211 15.13 -13.24 -18.75
C ILE A 211 14.68 -13.53 -20.19
N ARG A 212 13.43 -13.22 -20.56
CA ARG A 212 12.91 -13.45 -21.91
C ARG A 212 13.44 -12.45 -22.93
N GLU A 213 13.73 -11.23 -22.50
CA GLU A 213 14.28 -10.16 -23.34
C GLU A 213 15.81 -10.19 -23.42
N ALA A 214 16.47 -10.91 -22.51
CA ALA A 214 17.91 -11.04 -22.47
C ALA A 214 18.48 -11.69 -23.73
N LYS A 215 19.68 -11.25 -24.13
CA LYS A 215 20.36 -11.82 -25.30
C LYS A 215 20.73 -13.28 -25.02
N HIS A 216 20.58 -14.13 -26.03
CA HIS A 216 20.91 -15.55 -25.92
C HIS A 216 22.33 -15.80 -25.39
N GLU A 217 23.28 -14.98 -25.84
CA GLU A 217 24.69 -15.03 -25.43
C GLU A 217 24.90 -14.80 -23.92
N GLU A 218 24.10 -13.91 -23.32
CA GLU A 218 24.17 -13.61 -21.88
C GLU A 218 23.61 -14.77 -21.06
N ILE A 219 22.48 -15.32 -21.50
CA ILE A 219 21.86 -16.51 -20.90
C ILE A 219 22.83 -17.69 -21.00
N GLU A 220 23.43 -17.92 -22.17
CA GLU A 220 24.41 -18.99 -22.41
C GLU A 220 25.62 -18.87 -21.49
N LYS A 221 26.18 -17.67 -21.32
CA LYS A 221 27.28 -17.43 -20.37
C LYS A 221 26.87 -17.78 -18.93
N LEU A 222 25.62 -17.52 -18.55
CA LEU A 222 25.17 -17.71 -17.18
C LEU A 222 24.87 -19.17 -16.83
N ILE A 223 24.17 -19.88 -17.71
CA ILE A 223 23.64 -21.23 -17.43
C ILE A 223 24.22 -22.35 -18.31
N GLY A 224 24.95 -22.00 -19.37
CA GLY A 224 25.57 -22.91 -20.33
C GLY A 224 24.72 -23.14 -21.58
N LYS A 225 25.39 -23.42 -22.71
CA LYS A 225 24.78 -23.55 -24.06
C LYS A 225 23.57 -24.49 -24.12
N LYS A 226 23.73 -25.70 -23.58
CA LYS A 226 22.67 -26.73 -23.58
C LYS A 226 21.40 -26.26 -22.88
N GLU A 227 21.54 -25.49 -21.82
CA GLU A 227 20.41 -25.01 -21.02
C GLU A 227 19.80 -23.74 -21.60
N ALA A 228 20.62 -22.86 -22.18
CA ALA A 228 20.14 -21.65 -22.87
C ALA A 228 19.25 -21.99 -24.09
N LEU A 229 19.57 -23.06 -24.83
CA LEU A 229 18.77 -23.55 -25.95
C LEU A 229 17.32 -23.92 -25.58
N LYS A 230 17.06 -24.29 -24.31
CA LYS A 230 15.72 -24.64 -23.79
C LYS A 230 14.84 -23.41 -23.53
N LEU A 231 15.42 -22.20 -23.55
CA LEU A 231 14.68 -20.94 -23.36
C LEU A 231 14.21 -20.34 -24.69
N THR A 232 14.94 -20.61 -25.77
CA THR A 232 14.65 -20.11 -27.13
C THR A 232 13.80 -21.07 -27.98
N SER A 233 13.67 -22.33 -27.57
CA SER A 233 12.74 -23.32 -28.15
C SER A 233 11.36 -23.28 -27.47
#